data_AF-A0A8T6J313-F1
#
_entry.id   AF-A0A8T6J313-F1
#
_cell.length_a   1.000
_cell.length_b   1.000
_cell.length_c   1.000
_cell.angle_alpha   90.00
_cell.angle_beta   90.00
_cell.angle_gamma   90.00
#
_symmetry.space_group_name_H-M   'P 1'
#
loop_
_entity.id
_entity.type
_entity.pdbx_description
1 polymer ?
#
loop_
_entity_poly.entity_id
_entity_poly.type
_entity_poly.pdbx_seq_one_letter_code
_entity_poly.pdbx_strand_id
1 'polypeptide(L)'
;MRHHGGGGLADVEELPPEQAPSSDLAYGYHALSLDEGRFYFPVSFWDDSEIPEGQTIEQVWFPGYHGDVGGQMADRRISDISLEWMLRKAESQGLRLRDDWAKRLTPDPLRDIKQSRRNVWRLLPERKRRVPESARVHSSVVKEQGNGKPPLVTQFGGIPLKRNRQAILVDQQPQRYRTDRNELVKRLLADECEMCGSTEDVQVHHVRALRDLNVKGQGEKPRWVQIMAARKRKTLVVCGTCHMDIHHGRK
;
A
#
# COMPACT_ATOMS: atom_id res chain seq x y z
N MET A 1 -37.91 24.00 -14.81
CA MET A 1 -37.84 24.10 -13.34
C MET A 1 -37.21 22.83 -12.79
N ARG A 2 -36.36 22.98 -11.77
CA ARG A 2 -35.69 21.93 -10.95
C ARG A 2 -34.27 21.52 -11.40
N HIS A 3 -33.33 22.18 -10.74
CA HIS A 3 -32.06 21.71 -10.18
C HIS A 3 -31.64 20.25 -10.44
N HIS A 4 -30.40 20.08 -10.87
CA HIS A 4 -29.39 19.23 -10.22
C HIS A 4 -28.05 19.93 -10.44
N GLY A 5 -27.25 20.28 -9.43
CA GLY A 5 -26.98 19.52 -8.22
C GLY A 5 -25.55 18.97 -8.40
N GLY A 6 -24.60 19.54 -7.66
CA GLY A 6 -23.19 19.20 -7.76
C GLY A 6 -22.88 17.76 -7.34
N GLY A 7 -21.66 17.35 -7.65
CA GLY A 7 -21.02 16.11 -7.23
C GLY A 7 -19.74 15.99 -8.06
N GLY A 8 -18.54 15.91 -7.50
CA GLY A 8 -18.13 15.35 -6.23
C GLY A 8 -16.84 14.60 -6.55
N LEU A 9 -15.77 14.84 -5.79
CA LEU A 9 -14.49 14.16 -5.96
C LEU A 9 -14.73 12.64 -6.02
N ALA A 10 -14.26 11.99 -7.08
CA ALA A 10 -14.42 10.55 -7.24
C ALA A 10 -13.58 9.81 -6.17
N ASP A 11 -14.29 9.28 -5.18
CA ASP A 11 -13.88 8.20 -4.30
C ASP A 11 -13.59 6.93 -5.13
N VAL A 12 -12.37 6.37 -5.04
CA VAL A 12 -12.14 4.94 -5.35
C VAL A 12 -11.12 4.38 -4.35
N GLU A 13 -11.69 3.76 -3.32
CA GLU A 13 -11.06 2.97 -2.27
C GLU A 13 -11.13 1.49 -2.69
N GLU A 14 -10.16 1.01 -3.48
CA GLU A 14 -9.91 -0.43 -3.62
C GLU A 14 -8.44 -0.69 -3.28
N LEU A 15 -8.23 -1.09 -2.03
CA LEU A 15 -6.99 -1.76 -1.63
C LEU A 15 -6.89 -3.06 -2.44
N PRO A 16 -5.68 -3.50 -2.87
CA PRO A 16 -5.53 -4.79 -3.53
C PRO A 16 -6.18 -5.89 -2.66
N PRO A 17 -6.81 -6.90 -3.28
CA PRO A 17 -7.49 -7.96 -2.52
C PRO A 17 -6.50 -8.59 -1.56
N GLU A 18 -6.94 -8.77 -0.32
CA GLU A 18 -6.23 -9.51 0.70
C GLU A 18 -5.81 -10.86 0.11
N GLN A 19 -4.51 -11.13 0.08
CA GLN A 19 -4.00 -12.38 -0.46
C GLN A 19 -3.94 -13.37 0.69
N ALA A 20 -4.69 -14.47 0.58
CA ALA A 20 -4.54 -15.58 1.49
C ALA A 20 -3.08 -16.06 1.44
N PRO A 21 -2.40 -16.21 2.60
CA PRO A 21 -1.07 -16.78 2.63
C PRO A 21 -1.11 -18.22 2.09
N SER A 22 0.01 -18.67 1.50
CA SER A 22 0.13 -20.02 0.96
C SER A 22 -0.18 -21.07 2.04
N SER A 23 -0.86 -22.15 1.66
CA SER A 23 -1.13 -23.30 2.53
C SER A 23 0.15 -23.99 3.03
N ASP A 24 1.27 -23.81 2.33
CA ASP A 24 2.56 -24.40 2.69
C ASP A 24 3.34 -23.55 3.71
N LEU A 25 2.84 -22.35 4.02
CA LEU A 25 3.48 -21.45 4.98
C LEU A 25 3.05 -21.82 6.41
N ALA A 26 3.95 -22.35 7.23
CA ALA A 26 3.65 -22.61 8.64
C ALA A 26 3.56 -21.32 9.49
N TYR A 27 4.42 -20.33 9.23
CA TYR A 27 4.51 -19.10 10.03
C TYR A 27 4.68 -17.86 9.14
N GLY A 28 3.75 -16.91 9.24
CA GLY A 28 3.78 -15.62 8.55
C GLY A 28 3.72 -14.46 9.54
N TYR A 29 4.73 -13.59 9.52
CA TYR A 29 4.81 -12.40 10.37
C TYR A 29 4.98 -11.16 9.51
N HIS A 30 4.07 -10.19 9.64
CA HIS A 30 4.02 -8.99 8.82
C HIS A 30 4.07 -7.72 9.68
N ALA A 31 5.16 -6.96 9.56
CA ALA A 31 5.31 -5.66 10.21
C ALA A 31 4.76 -4.54 9.31
N LEU A 32 3.71 -3.87 9.77
CA LEU A 32 2.99 -2.82 9.06
C LEU A 32 3.38 -1.43 9.57
N SER A 33 3.63 -0.48 8.67
CA SER A 33 3.89 0.91 9.03
C SER A 33 2.58 1.66 9.34
N LEU A 34 2.49 2.31 10.50
CA LEU A 34 1.31 3.09 10.88
C LEU A 34 1.25 4.44 10.18
N ASP A 35 2.37 5.16 10.13
CA ASP A 35 2.40 6.57 9.74
C ASP A 35 2.58 6.78 8.23
N GLU A 36 2.73 5.70 7.45
CA GLU A 36 2.93 5.79 6.00
C GLU A 36 1.70 6.34 5.26
N GLY A 37 1.75 7.63 4.97
CA GLY A 37 0.67 8.37 4.32
C GLY A 37 0.82 8.60 2.81
N ARG A 38 1.87 8.09 2.16
CA ARG A 38 2.05 8.27 0.72
C ARG A 38 1.05 7.40 -0.04
N PHE A 39 0.23 8.04 -0.87
CA PHE A 39 -0.83 7.40 -1.65
C PHE A 39 -0.37 6.15 -2.43
N TYR A 40 0.86 6.15 -2.96
CA TYR A 40 1.42 5.05 -3.76
C TYR A 40 1.97 3.88 -2.94
N PHE A 41 1.87 3.93 -1.61
CA PHE A 41 2.34 2.87 -0.71
C PHE A 41 1.15 2.35 0.13
N PRO A 42 0.12 1.76 -0.49
CA PRO A 42 -0.96 1.14 0.26
C PRO A 42 -0.45 -0.07 1.06
N VAL A 43 -1.17 -0.40 2.13
CA VAL A 43 -0.96 -1.67 2.83
C VAL A 43 -1.47 -2.81 1.94
N SER A 44 -0.70 -3.88 1.84
CA SER A 44 -1.15 -5.14 1.26
C SER A 44 -1.40 -6.11 2.41
N PHE A 45 -2.66 -6.22 2.84
CA PHE A 45 -3.02 -7.13 3.93
C PHE A 45 -3.02 -8.58 3.44
N TRP A 46 -2.69 -9.49 4.35
CA TRP A 46 -3.04 -10.89 4.19
C TRP A 46 -4.46 -11.12 4.70
N ASP A 47 -5.19 -11.98 4.01
CA ASP A 47 -6.46 -12.49 4.54
C ASP A 47 -6.12 -13.46 5.67
N ASP A 48 -6.35 -13.04 6.90
CA ASP A 48 -6.18 -13.84 8.11
C ASP A 48 -7.51 -14.17 8.79
N SER A 49 -8.63 -14.07 8.04
CA SER A 49 -9.96 -14.41 8.54
C SER A 49 -10.15 -15.92 8.76
N GLU A 50 -9.54 -16.74 7.91
CA GLU A 50 -9.51 -18.20 8.01
C GLU A 50 -8.06 -18.70 7.94
N ILE A 51 -7.45 -18.94 9.10
CA ILE A 51 -6.11 -19.52 9.19
C ILE A 51 -6.23 -21.04 9.36
N PRO A 52 -5.73 -21.86 8.41
CA PRO A 52 -5.63 -23.30 8.53
C PRO A 52 -5.00 -23.78 9.83
N GLU A 53 -5.43 -24.95 10.30
CA GLU A 53 -4.84 -25.60 11.47
C GLU A 53 -3.35 -25.87 11.25
N GLY A 54 -2.50 -25.47 12.21
CA GLY A 54 -1.05 -25.57 12.10
C GLY A 54 -0.36 -24.37 11.45
N GLN A 55 -1.10 -23.41 10.92
CA GLN A 55 -0.56 -22.14 10.42
C GLN A 55 -0.66 -21.03 11.48
N THR A 56 0.33 -20.15 11.54
CA THR A 56 0.30 -18.93 12.36
C THR A 56 0.53 -17.71 11.48
N ILE A 57 -0.43 -16.81 11.42
CA ILE A 57 -0.31 -15.51 10.74
C ILE A 57 -0.44 -14.38 11.76
N GLU A 58 0.49 -13.44 11.74
CA GLU A 58 0.41 -12.22 12.57
C GLU A 58 0.77 -10.98 11.77
N GLN A 59 -0.18 -10.06 11.64
CA GLN A 59 0.02 -8.73 11.08
C GLN A 59 0.00 -7.71 12.21
N VAL A 60 1.10 -6.98 12.41
CA VAL A 60 1.27 -6.06 13.55
C VAL A 60 1.68 -4.67 13.06
N TRP A 61 0.99 -3.64 13.54
CA TRP A 61 1.26 -2.24 13.23
C TRP A 61 2.34 -1.66 14.14
N PHE A 62 3.35 -1.06 13.53
CA PHE A 62 4.49 -0.41 14.17
C PHE A 62 4.50 1.10 13.88
N PRO A 63 5.07 1.90 14.80
CA PRO A 63 5.22 3.33 14.57
C PRO A 63 6.22 3.59 13.44
N GLY A 64 6.05 4.71 12.74
CA GLY A 64 6.94 5.17 11.69
C GLY A 64 6.40 4.93 10.28
N TYR A 65 7.10 5.52 9.30
CA TYR A 65 6.87 5.36 7.86
C TYR A 65 7.48 4.07 7.33
N HIS A 66 7.34 3.80 6.03
CA HIS A 66 7.85 2.56 5.41
C HIS A 66 9.33 2.28 5.72
N GLY A 67 10.19 3.31 5.70
CA GLY A 67 11.61 3.16 6.01
C GLY A 67 11.90 2.97 7.51
N ASP A 68 11.04 3.49 8.38
CA ASP A 68 11.16 3.35 9.83
C ASP A 68 10.77 1.95 10.29
N VAL A 69 9.94 1.21 9.55
CA VAL A 69 9.67 -0.21 9.80
C VAL A 69 10.63 -1.10 8.99
N GLY A 70 10.91 -0.75 7.74
CA GLY A 70 11.73 -1.54 6.82
C GLY A 70 13.25 -1.37 6.97
N GLY A 71 13.72 -0.47 7.84
CA GLY A 71 15.16 -0.29 8.11
C GLY A 71 15.95 0.49 7.06
N GLN A 72 15.32 1.44 6.37
CA GLN A 72 15.98 2.29 5.35
C GLN A 72 16.47 3.64 5.90
N MET A 73 16.23 3.90 7.18
CA MET A 73 16.59 5.16 7.83
C MET A 73 18.00 5.09 8.41
N ALA A 74 18.74 6.21 8.34
CA ALA A 74 20.06 6.32 8.95
C ALA A 74 19.99 6.15 10.48
N ASP A 75 18.93 6.67 11.10
CA ASP A 75 18.61 6.43 12.50
C ASP A 75 17.76 5.17 12.61
N ARG A 76 18.31 4.12 13.21
CA ARG A 76 17.71 2.79 13.21
C ARG A 76 16.79 2.53 14.39
N ARG A 77 16.73 3.43 15.38
CA ARG A 77 16.10 3.13 16.67
C ARG A 77 14.60 2.81 16.58
N ILE A 78 13.88 3.37 15.61
CA ILE A 78 12.48 2.97 15.35
C ILE A 78 12.43 1.63 14.61
N SER A 79 13.25 1.42 13.58
CA SER A 79 13.27 0.15 12.82
C SER A 79 13.74 -1.04 13.63
N ASP A 80 14.63 -0.80 14.60
CA ASP A 80 15.13 -1.82 15.51
C ASP A 80 14.00 -2.38 16.38
N ILE A 81 12.89 -1.65 16.59
CA ILE A 81 11.70 -2.17 17.29
C ILE A 81 11.03 -3.28 16.47
N SER A 82 10.73 -3.00 15.20
CA SER A 82 10.12 -3.98 14.30
C SER A 82 11.06 -5.14 13.97
N LEU A 83 12.37 -4.86 13.88
CA LEU A 83 13.39 -5.88 13.69
C LEU A 83 13.52 -6.78 14.92
N GLU A 84 13.54 -6.21 16.13
CA GLU A 84 13.54 -6.98 17.37
C GLU A 84 12.35 -7.94 17.42
N TRP A 85 11.15 -7.43 17.15
CA TRP A 85 9.94 -8.26 17.11
C TRP A 85 10.07 -9.42 16.11
N MET A 86 10.51 -9.13 14.88
CA MET A 86 10.68 -10.14 13.84
C MET A 86 11.74 -11.19 14.22
N LEU A 87 12.85 -10.77 14.82
CA LEU A 87 13.91 -11.69 15.26
C LEU A 87 13.44 -12.60 16.39
N ARG A 88 12.69 -12.08 17.37
CA ARG A 88 12.07 -12.91 18.42
C ARG A 88 11.10 -13.93 17.86
N LYS A 89 10.27 -13.54 16.88
CA LYS A 89 9.37 -14.47 16.17
C LYS A 89 10.17 -15.56 15.47
N ALA A 90 11.18 -15.20 14.69
CA ALA A 90 12.01 -16.18 13.99
C ALA A 90 12.74 -17.14 14.96
N GLU A 91 13.33 -16.62 16.05
CA GLU A 91 14.01 -17.41 17.08
C GLU A 91 13.06 -18.40 17.76
N SER A 92 11.83 -17.97 18.09
CA SER A 92 10.81 -18.86 18.67
C SER A 92 10.39 -20.02 17.75
N GLN A 93 10.59 -19.87 16.44
CA GLN A 93 10.36 -20.93 15.45
C GLN A 93 11.65 -21.69 15.09
N GLY A 94 12.71 -21.51 15.86
CA GLY A 94 13.96 -22.25 15.75
C GLY A 94 15.00 -21.66 14.79
N LEU A 95 14.80 -20.44 14.27
CA LEU A 95 15.85 -19.77 13.50
C LEU A 95 17.05 -19.48 14.40
N ARG A 96 18.21 -20.02 14.05
CA ARG A 96 19.46 -19.76 14.78
C ARG A 96 19.93 -18.34 14.47
N LEU A 97 19.83 -17.47 15.47
CA LEU A 97 20.36 -16.12 15.43
C LEU A 97 21.76 -16.09 16.07
N ARG A 98 22.49 -15.00 15.83
CA ARG A 98 23.76 -14.76 16.52
C ARG A 98 23.51 -14.48 17.99
N ASP A 99 24.28 -15.06 18.91
CA ASP A 99 24.10 -14.85 20.36
C ASP A 99 24.11 -13.37 20.79
N ASP A 100 24.76 -12.50 20.01
CA ASP A 100 24.86 -11.06 20.27
C ASP A 100 23.80 -10.22 19.55
N TRP A 101 22.81 -10.82 18.86
CA TRP A 101 21.86 -10.09 18.02
C TRP A 101 21.10 -9.02 18.80
N ALA A 102 20.60 -9.33 20.00
CA ALA A 102 19.79 -8.41 20.80
C ALA A 102 20.61 -7.20 21.28
N LYS A 103 21.92 -7.40 21.54
CA LYS A 103 22.84 -6.32 21.98
C LYS A 103 23.18 -5.32 20.88
N ARG A 104 22.92 -5.68 19.62
CA ARG A 104 23.18 -4.85 18.43
C ARG A 104 22.01 -3.93 18.10
N LEU A 105 20.86 -4.15 18.71
CA LEU A 105 19.67 -3.35 18.51
C LEU A 105 19.62 -2.21 19.51
N THR A 106 19.05 -1.09 19.08
CA THR A 106 18.86 0.11 19.90
C THR A 106 17.41 0.61 19.82
N PRO A 107 16.40 -0.22 20.15
CA PRO A 107 15.01 0.18 20.02
C PRO A 107 14.68 1.37 20.94
N ASP A 108 14.08 2.43 20.38
CA ASP A 108 13.64 3.60 21.15
C ASP A 108 12.24 4.04 20.66
N PRO A 109 11.16 3.67 21.38
CA PRO A 109 9.79 4.00 20.97
C PRO A 109 9.45 5.47 21.12
N LEU A 110 10.28 6.26 21.82
CA LEU A 110 10.08 7.70 22.01
C LEU A 110 10.87 8.52 20.99
N ARG A 111 11.59 7.87 20.07
CA ARG A 111 12.40 8.57 19.08
C ARG A 111 11.52 9.34 18.09
N ASP A 112 11.89 10.59 17.83
CA ASP A 112 11.25 11.43 16.82
C ASP A 112 11.22 10.75 15.44
N ILE A 113 10.00 10.52 14.95
CA ILE A 113 9.75 10.00 13.59
C ILE A 113 9.73 11.18 12.62
N LYS A 114 10.67 11.19 11.68
CA LYS A 114 10.76 12.24 10.66
C LYS A 114 9.83 11.92 9.50
N GLN A 115 9.01 12.90 9.10
CA GLN A 115 8.06 12.74 8.00
C GLN A 115 8.76 12.27 6.70
N SER A 116 8.26 11.18 6.11
CA SER A 116 8.80 10.65 4.84
C SER A 116 8.49 11.56 3.63
N ARG A 117 7.57 12.53 3.81
CA ARG A 117 7.07 13.42 2.76
C ARG A 117 8.05 14.55 2.45
N ARG A 118 9.22 14.21 1.90
CA ARG A 118 10.18 15.19 1.38
C ARG A 118 9.95 15.46 -0.09
N ASN A 119 10.27 16.67 -0.54
CA ASN A 119 10.28 17.07 -1.95
C ASN A 119 8.94 16.82 -2.66
N VAL A 120 8.94 16.10 -3.77
CA VAL A 120 7.77 15.79 -4.61
C VAL A 120 6.62 15.14 -3.82
N TRP A 121 6.93 14.39 -2.75
CA TRP A 121 5.92 13.75 -1.90
C TRP A 121 5.08 14.74 -1.09
N ARG A 122 5.48 16.00 -0.94
CA ARG A 122 4.65 17.06 -0.31
C ARG A 122 3.51 17.53 -1.20
N LEU A 123 3.65 17.38 -2.52
CA LEU A 123 2.68 17.87 -3.50
C LEU A 123 1.57 16.86 -3.82
N LEU A 124 1.72 15.62 -3.36
CA LEU A 124 0.75 14.54 -3.58
C LEU A 124 -0.26 14.45 -2.43
N PRO A 125 -1.43 13.83 -2.62
CA PRO A 125 -2.40 13.64 -1.52
C PRO A 125 -1.81 12.78 -0.39
N GLU A 126 -2.13 13.14 0.86
CA GLU A 126 -1.92 12.26 2.02
C GLU A 126 -3.10 11.32 2.16
N ARG A 127 -2.84 10.08 2.54
CA ARG A 127 -3.87 9.18 3.04
C ARG A 127 -3.46 8.66 4.40
N LYS A 128 -4.16 9.07 5.46
CA LYS A 128 -3.99 8.43 6.76
C LYS A 128 -4.48 6.98 6.65
N ARG A 129 -3.66 6.04 7.13
CA ARG A 129 -4.02 4.62 7.14
C ARG A 129 -5.19 4.42 8.10
N ARG A 130 -6.21 3.68 7.65
CA ARG A 130 -7.26 3.18 8.55
C ARG A 130 -6.73 1.90 9.17
N VAL A 131 -6.64 1.87 10.49
CA VAL A 131 -6.26 0.67 11.24
C VAL A 131 -7.56 0.01 11.72
N PRO A 132 -7.84 -1.25 11.36
CA PRO A 132 -9.01 -1.97 11.87
C PRO A 132 -9.01 -2.03 13.40
N GLU A 133 -10.17 -2.01 14.05
CA GLU A 133 -10.27 -2.07 15.52
C GLU A 133 -9.70 -3.36 16.11
N SER A 134 -9.81 -4.47 15.35
CA SER A 134 -9.24 -5.77 15.69
C SER A 134 -7.76 -5.92 15.39
N ALA A 135 -7.14 -4.92 14.73
CA ALA A 135 -5.76 -5.03 14.30
C ALA A 135 -4.80 -5.04 15.48
N ARG A 136 -3.76 -5.87 15.39
CA ARG A 136 -2.70 -5.90 16.40
C ARG A 136 -1.81 -4.68 16.22
N VAL A 137 -1.70 -3.87 17.27
CA VAL A 137 -0.84 -2.69 17.30
C VAL A 137 0.28 -2.95 18.29
N HIS A 138 1.52 -2.75 17.87
CA HIS A 138 2.67 -2.92 18.74
C HIS A 138 2.66 -1.89 19.87
N SER A 139 3.14 -2.26 21.06
CA SER A 139 3.14 -1.40 22.25
C SER A 139 4.00 -0.14 22.11
N SER A 140 4.94 -0.15 21.15
CA SER A 140 5.74 1.02 20.81
C SER A 140 4.97 2.10 20.06
N VAL A 141 3.72 1.87 19.66
CA VAL A 141 2.90 2.92 19.04
C VAL A 141 2.52 3.93 20.10
N VAL A 142 3.13 5.10 19.98
CA VAL A 142 2.93 6.24 20.86
C VAL A 142 1.96 7.22 20.19
N LYS A 143 0.84 7.54 20.84
CA LYS A 143 -0.10 8.57 20.37
C LYS A 143 0.21 9.89 21.04
N GLU A 144 0.65 10.89 20.28
CA GLU A 144 0.75 12.25 20.80
C GLU A 144 -0.64 12.78 21.21
N GLN A 145 -0.72 13.32 22.43
CA GLN A 145 -1.90 14.04 22.88
C GLN A 145 -1.76 15.51 22.48
N GLY A 146 -2.77 16.08 21.83
CA GLY A 146 -2.82 17.54 21.65
C GLY A 146 -2.76 18.29 23.00
N ASN A 147 -2.39 19.58 22.95
CA ASN A 147 -2.30 20.50 24.10
C ASN A 147 -1.10 20.28 25.05
N GLY A 148 0.05 19.82 24.54
CA GLY A 148 1.29 19.72 25.33
C GLY A 148 1.28 18.65 26.42
N LYS A 149 0.35 17.69 26.35
CA LYS A 149 0.28 16.55 27.27
C LYS A 149 1.29 15.47 26.86
N PRO A 150 1.84 14.71 27.83
CA PRO A 150 2.74 13.60 27.51
C PRO A 150 2.03 12.59 26.60
N PRO A 151 2.77 12.01 25.65
CA PRO A 151 2.15 11.13 24.67
C PRO A 151 1.67 9.83 25.33
N LEU A 152 0.54 9.30 24.85
CA LEU A 152 -0.03 8.03 25.29
C LEU A 152 0.78 6.88 24.70
N VAL A 153 1.50 6.18 25.57
CA VAL A 153 2.12 4.90 25.24
C VAL A 153 1.16 3.80 25.70
N THR A 154 0.73 2.93 24.78
CA THR A 154 -0.07 1.76 25.14
C THR A 154 0.85 0.57 25.40
N GLN A 155 0.99 0.13 26.65
CA GLN A 155 1.74 -1.07 26.97
C GLN A 155 0.81 -2.29 26.92
N PHE A 156 0.80 -3.01 25.79
CA PHE A 156 0.10 -4.30 25.72
C PHE A 156 0.90 -5.35 26.50
N GLY A 157 0.27 -5.98 27.49
CA GLY A 157 0.92 -6.92 28.44
C GLY A 157 1.06 -6.42 29.87
N GLY A 158 0.69 -5.16 30.17
CA GLY A 158 0.69 -4.60 31.54
C GLY A 158 -0.58 -4.84 32.35
N ILE A 159 -1.68 -5.30 31.71
CA ILE A 159 -2.97 -5.57 32.37
C ILE A 159 -3.29 -7.06 32.23
N PRO A 160 -3.45 -7.81 33.33
CA PRO A 160 -3.85 -9.22 33.28
C PRO A 160 -5.23 -9.36 32.63
N LEU A 161 -5.30 -10.04 31.48
CA LEU A 161 -6.56 -10.34 30.83
C LEU A 161 -7.29 -11.43 31.61
N LYS A 162 -8.49 -11.11 32.13
CA LYS A 162 -9.42 -12.09 32.72
C LYS A 162 -10.50 -12.44 31.71
N ARG A 163 -10.67 -13.73 31.45
CA ARG A 163 -11.69 -14.24 30.52
C ARG A 163 -13.08 -14.10 31.14
N ASN A 164 -13.94 -13.27 30.55
CA ASN A 164 -15.36 -13.19 30.92
C ASN A 164 -16.20 -13.97 29.89
N ARG A 165 -16.75 -15.11 30.30
CA ARG A 165 -17.59 -15.98 29.43
C ARG A 165 -19.02 -15.46 29.26
N GLN A 166 -19.41 -14.40 29.96
CA GLN A 166 -20.77 -13.84 29.95
C GLN A 166 -20.83 -12.48 29.23
N ALA A 167 -19.74 -12.07 28.58
CA ALA A 167 -19.74 -10.84 27.80
C ALA A 167 -20.72 -10.98 26.62
N ILE A 168 -21.69 -10.07 26.54
CA ILE A 168 -22.61 -9.98 25.39
C ILE A 168 -21.84 -9.27 24.28
N LEU A 169 -21.45 -10.04 23.25
CA LEU A 169 -20.83 -9.51 22.04
C LEU A 169 -21.94 -8.95 21.14
N VAL A 170 -21.91 -7.65 20.85
CA VAL A 170 -22.83 -7.00 19.92
C VAL A 170 -22.04 -6.65 18.66
N ASP A 171 -22.07 -7.56 17.67
CA ASP A 171 -21.38 -7.37 16.41
C ASP A 171 -22.15 -6.41 15.49
N GLN A 172 -21.46 -5.40 14.96
CA GLN A 172 -22.01 -4.51 13.92
C GLN A 172 -21.70 -5.11 12.54
N GLN A 173 -22.74 -5.35 11.72
CA GLN A 173 -22.53 -5.87 10.38
C GLN A 173 -21.98 -4.79 9.41
N PRO A 174 -20.91 -5.07 8.66
CA PRO A 174 -20.34 -4.11 7.72
C PRO A 174 -21.21 -3.95 6.47
N GLN A 175 -21.39 -2.70 6.01
CA GLN A 175 -22.11 -2.41 4.76
C GLN A 175 -21.25 -2.74 3.54
N ARG A 176 -21.86 -3.41 2.55
CA ARG A 176 -21.24 -3.75 1.26
C ARG A 176 -21.42 -2.61 0.26
N TYR A 177 -20.32 -2.04 -0.23
CA TYR A 177 -20.32 -1.07 -1.33
C TYR A 177 -20.11 -1.78 -2.68
N ARG A 178 -20.83 -1.35 -3.73
CA ARG A 178 -20.59 -1.77 -5.12
C ARG A 178 -19.62 -0.79 -5.78
N THR A 179 -18.55 -1.28 -6.40
CA THR A 179 -17.61 -0.46 -7.18
C THR A 179 -17.82 -0.68 -8.69
N ASP A 180 -17.49 0.34 -9.46
CA ASP A 180 -17.62 0.37 -10.92
C ASP A 180 -16.28 0.00 -11.60
N ARG A 181 -16.30 -0.58 -12.81
CA ARG A 181 -15.10 -1.22 -13.42
C ARG A 181 -13.93 -0.23 -13.68
N ASN A 182 -12.70 -0.71 -13.50
CA ASN A 182 -11.45 0.03 -13.73
C ASN A 182 -11.28 0.58 -15.19
N GLU A 183 -10.62 1.73 -15.34
CA GLU A 183 -10.45 2.46 -16.62
C GLU A 183 -9.86 1.61 -17.77
N LEU A 184 -8.81 0.82 -17.49
CA LEU A 184 -8.20 -0.04 -18.51
C LEU A 184 -9.18 -1.13 -18.97
N VAL A 185 -9.95 -1.70 -18.03
CA VAL A 185 -10.99 -2.69 -18.36
C VAL A 185 -12.07 -2.04 -19.22
N LYS A 186 -12.50 -0.81 -18.90
CA LYS A 186 -13.45 -0.06 -19.75
C LYS A 186 -12.89 0.19 -21.16
N ARG A 187 -11.60 0.48 -21.31
CA ARG A 187 -10.94 0.74 -22.60
C ARG A 187 -10.71 -0.53 -23.41
N LEU A 188 -10.35 -1.63 -22.76
CA LEU A 188 -10.27 -2.94 -23.41
C LEU A 188 -11.66 -3.41 -23.86
N LEU A 189 -12.67 -3.20 -23.03
CA LEU A 189 -14.07 -3.53 -23.37
C LEU A 189 -14.66 -2.59 -24.43
N ALA A 190 -14.04 -1.44 -24.71
CA ALA A 190 -14.45 -0.59 -25.83
C ALA A 190 -14.03 -1.18 -27.17
N ASP A 191 -13.06 -2.10 -27.18
CA ASP A 191 -12.58 -2.84 -28.36
C ASP A 191 -12.27 -1.93 -29.57
N GLU A 192 -11.66 -0.77 -29.29
CA GLU A 192 -11.42 0.27 -30.28
C GLU A 192 -9.99 0.84 -30.15
N CYS A 193 -9.32 1.02 -31.29
CA CYS A 193 -8.02 1.65 -31.39
C CYS A 193 -8.10 3.15 -31.04
N GLU A 194 -7.35 3.57 -30.04
CA GLU A 194 -7.34 4.94 -29.52
C GLU A 194 -6.63 5.94 -30.44
N MET A 195 -5.98 5.46 -31.50
CA MET A 195 -5.32 6.28 -32.51
C MET A 195 -6.17 6.47 -33.77
N CYS A 196 -6.83 5.42 -34.25
CA CYS A 196 -7.51 5.45 -35.54
C CYS A 196 -9.00 5.05 -35.50
N GLY A 197 -9.49 4.53 -34.37
CA GLY A 197 -10.87 4.08 -34.21
C GLY A 197 -11.17 2.69 -34.79
N SER A 198 -10.17 1.97 -35.28
CA SER A 198 -10.35 0.60 -35.78
C SER A 198 -10.66 -0.37 -34.63
N THR A 199 -11.63 -1.25 -34.85
CA THR A 199 -12.00 -2.34 -33.92
C THR A 199 -11.38 -3.68 -34.32
N GLU A 200 -10.45 -3.68 -35.27
CA GLU A 200 -9.80 -4.90 -35.77
C GLU A 200 -8.43 -5.08 -35.12
N ASP A 201 -8.14 -6.31 -34.67
CA ASP A 201 -6.85 -6.70 -34.08
C ASP A 201 -6.34 -5.73 -32.99
N VAL A 202 -7.20 -5.46 -32.00
CA VAL A 202 -6.92 -4.51 -30.92
C VAL A 202 -5.96 -5.13 -29.89
N GLN A 203 -4.86 -4.43 -29.63
CA GLN A 203 -3.75 -4.83 -28.79
C GLN A 203 -3.37 -3.70 -27.83
N VAL A 204 -2.64 -4.03 -26.75
CA VAL A 204 -2.15 -3.03 -25.78
C VAL A 204 -0.69 -2.72 -26.04
N HIS A 205 -0.41 -1.51 -26.51
CA HIS A 205 0.94 -0.97 -26.56
C HIS A 205 1.37 -0.46 -25.18
N HIS A 206 2.49 -0.96 -24.65
CA HIS A 206 3.03 -0.58 -23.33
C HIS A 206 4.41 0.08 -23.45
N VAL A 207 4.59 1.22 -22.78
CA VAL A 207 5.91 1.88 -22.64
C VAL A 207 6.48 1.77 -21.24
N ARG A 208 7.80 1.56 -21.13
CA ARG A 208 8.51 1.35 -19.85
C ARG A 208 8.31 2.52 -18.87
N ALA A 209 8.47 3.75 -19.36
CA ALA A 209 8.21 4.96 -18.58
C ALA A 209 7.75 6.13 -19.45
N LEU A 210 6.84 6.96 -18.92
CA LEU A 210 6.35 8.16 -19.61
C LEU A 210 7.45 9.20 -19.89
N ARG A 211 8.52 9.20 -19.08
CA ARG A 211 9.68 10.07 -19.30
C ARG A 211 10.40 9.75 -20.62
N ASP A 212 10.30 8.50 -21.07
CA ASP A 212 10.97 8.01 -22.28
C ASP A 212 10.27 8.54 -23.56
N LEU A 213 9.07 9.11 -23.44
CA LEU A 213 8.30 9.71 -24.52
C LEU A 213 8.78 11.12 -24.92
N ASN A 214 9.60 11.77 -24.09
CA ASN A 214 10.08 13.15 -24.30
C ASN A 214 11.60 13.18 -24.51
N VAL A 215 12.07 12.66 -25.64
CA VAL A 215 13.49 12.74 -26.01
C VAL A 215 13.80 14.16 -26.50
N LYS A 216 14.85 14.79 -25.94
CA LYS A 216 15.30 16.13 -26.34
C LYS A 216 15.87 16.08 -27.76
N GLY A 217 15.39 16.95 -28.64
CA GLY A 217 15.93 17.13 -30.00
C GLY A 217 15.13 16.49 -31.15
N GLN A 218 14.00 15.83 -30.87
CA GLN A 218 13.05 15.45 -31.92
C GLN A 218 12.11 16.62 -32.24
N GLY A 219 11.78 16.78 -33.53
CA GLY A 219 10.85 17.79 -34.04
C GLY A 219 9.40 17.58 -33.58
N GLU A 220 8.44 17.62 -34.52
CA GLU A 220 7.04 17.37 -34.17
C GLU A 220 6.86 15.96 -33.57
N LYS A 221 6.16 15.88 -32.44
CA LYS A 221 6.01 14.62 -31.70
C LYS A 221 5.05 13.69 -32.44
N PRO A 222 5.37 12.40 -32.56
CA PRO A 222 4.46 11.39 -33.12
C PRO A 222 3.09 11.38 -32.44
N ARG A 223 2.02 11.09 -33.18
CA ARG A 223 0.64 11.17 -32.66
C ARG A 223 0.43 10.28 -31.42
N TRP A 224 1.01 9.09 -31.40
CA TRP A 224 0.91 8.17 -30.27
C TRP A 224 1.60 8.71 -28.99
N VAL A 225 2.70 9.45 -29.15
CA VAL A 225 3.41 10.15 -28.06
C VAL A 225 2.53 11.25 -27.49
N GLN A 226 1.86 12.02 -28.36
CA GLN A 226 0.94 13.08 -27.92
C GLN A 226 -0.23 12.49 -27.12
N ILE A 227 -0.82 11.39 -27.58
CA ILE A 227 -1.94 10.72 -26.89
C ILE A 227 -1.49 10.17 -25.53
N MET A 228 -0.36 9.44 -25.47
CA MET A 228 0.15 8.90 -24.21
C MET A 228 0.58 10.00 -23.22
N ALA A 229 1.18 11.09 -23.72
CA ALA A 229 1.58 12.23 -22.90
C ALA A 229 0.37 12.98 -22.33
N ALA A 230 -0.68 13.21 -23.13
CA ALA A 230 -1.92 13.84 -22.69
C ALA A 230 -2.64 12.98 -21.64
N ARG A 231 -2.70 11.66 -21.85
CA ARG A 231 -3.37 10.73 -20.94
C ARG A 231 -2.56 10.40 -19.68
N LYS A 232 -1.25 10.64 -19.68
CA LYS A 232 -0.32 10.23 -18.60
C LYS A 232 -0.46 8.75 -18.24
N ARG A 233 -0.67 7.89 -19.23
CA ARG A 233 -0.79 6.44 -19.08
C ARG A 233 0.30 5.72 -19.87
N LYS A 234 0.86 4.67 -19.29
CA LYS A 234 1.90 3.83 -19.94
C LYS A 234 1.33 2.84 -20.95
N THR A 235 0.01 2.82 -21.13
CA THR A 235 -0.71 1.90 -22.01
C THR A 235 -1.58 2.65 -23.01
N LEU A 236 -1.54 2.22 -24.26
CA LEU A 236 -2.36 2.71 -25.35
C LEU A 236 -2.99 1.50 -26.04
N VAL A 237 -4.31 1.51 -26.19
CA VAL A 237 -5.05 0.44 -26.88
C VAL A 237 -5.06 0.78 -28.36
N VAL A 238 -4.46 -0.07 -29.21
CA VAL A 238 -4.24 0.19 -30.64
C VAL A 238 -4.47 -1.05 -31.47
N CYS A 239 -4.93 -0.90 -32.71
CA CYS A 239 -4.97 -2.01 -33.66
C CYS A 239 -3.55 -2.44 -34.06
N GLY A 240 -3.40 -3.65 -34.60
CA GLY A 240 -2.10 -4.21 -35.01
C GLY A 240 -1.31 -3.31 -35.97
N THR A 241 -1.98 -2.60 -36.88
CA THR A 241 -1.32 -1.65 -37.80
C THR A 241 -0.71 -0.46 -37.06
N CYS A 242 -1.47 0.18 -36.16
CA CYS A 242 -0.95 1.25 -35.31
C CYS A 242 0.12 0.75 -34.33
N HIS A 243 -0.01 -0.49 -33.83
CA HIS A 243 0.98 -1.10 -32.96
C HIS A 243 2.34 -1.25 -33.68
N MET A 244 2.33 -1.74 -34.92
CA MET A 244 3.55 -1.81 -35.75
C MET A 244 4.11 -0.44 -36.09
N ASP A 245 3.28 0.54 -36.45
CA ASP A 245 3.71 1.91 -36.76
C ASP A 245 4.48 2.54 -35.58
N ILE A 246 4.02 2.31 -34.34
CA ILE A 246 4.71 2.75 -33.13
C ILE A 246 6.10 2.10 -33.02
N HIS A 247 6.22 0.79 -33.25
CA HIS A 247 7.50 0.08 -33.19
C HIS A 247 8.47 0.50 -34.30
N HIS A 248 7.97 0.90 -35.46
CA HIS A 248 8.77 1.40 -36.59
C HIS A 248 9.05 2.91 -36.53
N GLY A 249 8.53 3.63 -35.52
CA GLY A 249 8.73 5.06 -35.37
C GLY A 249 8.04 5.91 -36.45
N ARG A 250 6.95 5.42 -37.04
CA ARG A 250 6.17 6.13 -38.07
C ARG A 250 4.89 6.72 -37.46
N LYS A 251 4.57 7.97 -37.85
CA LYS A 251 3.41 8.83 -37.49
C LYS A 251 3.33 9.40 -36.07
#